data_AF-A0AAW0KGX4-F1
#
_entry.id   AF-A0AAW0KGX4-F1
#
_cell.length_a   1.000
_cell.length_b   1.000
_cell.length_c   1.000
_cell.angle_alpha   90.00
_cell.angle_beta   90.00
_cell.angle_gamma   90.00
#
_symmetry.space_group_name_H-M   'P 1'
#
loop_
_entity.id
_entity.type
_entity.pdbx_description
1 polymer ?
#
loop_
_entity_poly.entity_id
_entity_poly.type
_entity_poly.pdbx_seq_one_letter_code
_entity_poly.pdbx_strand_id
1 'polypeptide(L)'
;MNNASIAPSGPIILHQDLKPNSEATTTMQSRAESNTDTSRPPPDNAFFSLPSTIPFSPGRHQMEEHDARFNLTGQGLMPITEVNNSSSLWKQDLAVKIREQEEEIMQLRKHLADYSVKEAQIRNEKYVLEKRIAYMRLAFDQQQQDLVDAASKALSYRQDIIEENIRLTYALQDAQQERSTFVSSLLPLLSEYSLQPPVPDAQSIVSNVKVKFK
;
A
#
# COMPACT_ATOMS: atom_id res chain seq x y z
N MET A 1 -16.38 -34.44 -32.47
CA MET A 1 -17.55 -33.54 -32.54
C MET A 1 -17.13 -32.22 -31.95
N ASN A 2 -16.90 -31.25 -32.82
CA ASN A 2 -16.54 -29.88 -32.46
C ASN A 2 -17.76 -29.19 -31.88
N ASN A 3 -17.62 -28.42 -30.80
CA ASN A 3 -18.46 -27.27 -30.57
C ASN A 3 -17.68 -26.20 -29.79
N ALA A 4 -17.49 -25.09 -30.47
CA ALA A 4 -16.84 -23.88 -30.03
C ALA A 4 -17.88 -22.85 -29.59
N SER A 5 -17.43 -21.92 -28.73
CA SER A 5 -17.98 -20.56 -28.51
C SER A 5 -19.33 -20.49 -27.78
N ILE A 6 -19.56 -19.62 -26.80
CA ILE A 6 -19.61 -18.16 -26.93
C ILE A 6 -19.38 -17.50 -25.55
N ALA A 7 -18.45 -16.54 -25.49
CA ALA A 7 -18.38 -15.50 -24.47
C ALA A 7 -18.81 -14.17 -25.12
N PRO A 8 -19.56 -13.28 -24.43
CA PRO A 8 -19.93 -12.00 -25.01
C PRO A 8 -18.87 -10.92 -24.76
N SER A 9 -18.49 -10.26 -25.87
CA SER A 9 -17.61 -9.10 -25.98
C SER A 9 -18.17 -7.84 -25.32
N GLY A 10 -17.31 -7.09 -24.62
CA GLY A 10 -17.47 -5.65 -24.34
C GLY A 10 -16.50 -4.83 -25.22
N PRO A 11 -16.82 -3.57 -25.56
CA PRO A 11 -16.17 -2.87 -26.66
C PRO A 11 -14.77 -2.36 -26.30
N ILE A 12 -13.84 -2.64 -27.21
CA ILE A 12 -12.48 -2.08 -27.29
C ILE A 12 -12.60 -0.67 -27.88
N ILE A 13 -12.22 0.36 -27.13
CA ILE A 13 -12.01 1.71 -27.67
C ILE A 13 -10.54 1.82 -28.05
N LEU A 14 -10.30 1.82 -29.37
CA LEU A 14 -9.00 1.97 -30.00
C LEU A 14 -9.05 3.30 -30.76
N HIS A 15 -8.39 4.33 -30.26
CA HIS A 15 -8.16 5.56 -31.02
C HIS A 15 -6.74 5.53 -31.59
N GLN A 16 -6.69 5.48 -32.92
CA GLN A 16 -5.53 5.44 -33.78
C GLN A 16 -5.10 6.87 -34.13
N ASP A 17 -3.85 7.18 -33.78
CA ASP A 17 -2.78 7.85 -34.54
C ASP A 17 -3.11 8.87 -35.66
N LEU A 18 -2.50 10.08 -35.59
CA LEU A 18 -1.55 10.63 -36.58
C LEU A 18 -1.23 12.14 -36.37
N LYS A 19 0.08 12.45 -36.43
CA LYS A 19 0.85 13.71 -36.36
C LYS A 19 0.62 14.64 -37.61
N PRO A 20 1.09 15.93 -37.71
CA PRO A 20 2.51 16.31 -37.57
C PRO A 20 2.89 17.74 -37.03
N ASN A 21 4.04 17.74 -36.33
CA ASN A 21 5.18 18.68 -36.29
C ASN A 21 5.08 20.13 -36.84
N SER A 22 5.44 21.13 -36.02
CA SER A 22 6.23 22.30 -36.46
C SER A 22 6.88 23.07 -35.30
N GLU A 23 8.22 23.11 -35.37
CA GLU A 23 9.12 24.23 -35.04
C GLU A 23 9.60 24.51 -33.61
N ALA A 24 10.91 24.75 -33.58
CA ALA A 24 11.79 24.91 -32.45
C ALA A 24 11.84 26.38 -32.00
N THR A 25 12.09 26.61 -30.72
CA THR A 25 12.84 27.80 -30.30
C THR A 25 13.75 27.45 -29.13
N THR A 26 15.04 27.45 -29.47
CA THR A 26 16.20 27.51 -28.59
C THR A 26 16.11 28.71 -27.65
N THR A 27 16.26 28.50 -26.34
CA THR A 27 16.82 29.53 -25.46
C THR A 27 17.69 28.85 -24.40
N MET A 28 18.99 28.89 -24.66
CA MET A 28 20.04 28.68 -23.66
C MET A 28 19.99 29.87 -22.69
N GLN A 29 19.86 29.60 -21.39
CA GLN A 29 20.23 30.60 -20.37
C GLN A 29 20.98 29.92 -19.23
N SER A 30 22.31 30.06 -19.31
CA SER A 30 23.25 29.85 -18.22
C SER A 30 23.08 30.92 -17.15
N ARG A 31 22.94 30.52 -15.88
CA ARG A 31 23.49 31.30 -14.76
C ARG A 31 23.71 30.41 -13.54
N ALA A 32 24.97 30.34 -13.12
CA ALA A 32 25.40 29.87 -11.83
C ALA A 32 25.26 30.99 -10.78
N GLU A 33 24.93 30.61 -9.54
CA GLU A 33 25.20 31.28 -8.25
C GLU A 33 24.39 30.49 -7.21
N SER A 34 25.00 29.52 -6.51
CA SER A 34 25.53 29.67 -5.14
C SER A 34 24.68 30.59 -4.27
N ASN A 35 23.98 30.02 -3.28
CA ASN A 35 24.18 30.34 -1.87
C ASN A 35 23.36 29.42 -0.94
N THR A 36 24.10 28.85 0.01
CA THR A 36 23.75 28.53 1.40
C THR A 36 22.33 28.88 1.87
N ASP A 37 21.57 27.90 2.39
CA ASP A 37 21.13 27.93 3.79
C ASP A 37 20.42 26.65 4.26
N THR A 38 20.46 26.44 5.58
CA THR A 38 19.60 25.56 6.39
C THR A 38 19.91 24.05 6.42
N SER A 39 20.89 23.70 7.25
CA SER A 39 20.85 22.47 8.04
C SER A 39 19.83 22.64 9.18
N ARG A 40 18.64 22.03 9.05
CA ARG A 40 17.71 21.84 10.17
C ARG A 40 17.24 20.38 10.20
N PRO A 41 17.61 19.60 11.23
CA PRO A 41 17.02 18.28 11.43
C PRO A 41 15.58 18.41 11.94
N PRO A 42 14.67 17.48 11.60
CA PRO A 42 13.31 17.49 12.13
C PRO A 42 13.30 17.08 13.61
N PRO A 43 12.43 17.69 14.44
CA PRO A 43 12.27 17.31 15.83
C PRO A 43 11.38 16.06 15.96
N ASP A 44 11.79 15.21 16.89
CA ASP A 44 10.95 14.42 17.80
C ASP A 44 9.99 13.39 17.17
N ASN A 45 10.49 12.16 17.10
CA ASN A 45 9.69 10.94 17.07
C ASN A 45 8.76 10.91 18.29
N ALA A 46 7.49 11.28 18.07
CA ALA A 46 6.40 11.03 18.98
C ALA A 46 6.25 9.52 19.17
N PHE A 47 6.58 9.05 20.38
CA PHE A 47 6.24 7.73 20.88
C PHE A 47 4.72 7.57 20.89
N PHE A 48 4.16 6.84 19.92
CA PHE A 48 2.78 6.37 20.00
C PHE A 48 2.71 5.15 20.92
N SER A 49 2.63 5.41 22.22
CA SER A 49 2.26 4.42 23.23
C SER A 49 0.78 4.60 23.56
N LEU A 50 0.03 3.50 23.41
CA LEU A 50 -1.42 3.41 23.58
C LEU A 50 -1.91 3.91 24.96
N PRO A 51 -3.13 4.46 25.07
CA PRO A 51 -3.77 4.67 26.36
C PRO A 51 -4.17 3.30 26.94
N SER A 52 -3.43 2.82 27.93
CA SER A 52 -3.82 1.65 28.71
C SER A 52 -5.05 1.96 29.56
N THR A 53 -6.04 1.09 29.41
CA THR A 53 -7.30 1.00 30.12
C THR A 53 -7.13 1.12 31.65
N ILE A 54 -7.85 2.07 32.24
CA ILE A 54 -8.02 2.21 33.70
C ILE A 54 -8.81 0.99 34.22
N PRO A 55 -8.32 0.23 35.21
CA PRO A 55 -9.16 -0.71 35.93
C PRO A 55 -10.03 0.05 36.93
N PHE A 56 -11.35 0.09 36.68
CA PHE A 56 -12.33 0.46 37.70
C PHE A 56 -12.36 -0.63 38.77
N SER A 57 -11.97 -0.28 39.99
CA SER A 57 -12.30 -1.05 41.20
C SER A 57 -13.60 -0.52 41.79
N PRO A 58 -14.69 -1.30 41.86
CA PRO A 58 -15.88 -0.91 42.62
C PRO A 58 -15.59 -0.99 44.12
N GLY A 59 -15.70 0.17 44.78
CA GLY A 59 -15.53 0.32 46.21
C GLY A 59 -16.55 -0.51 47.01
N ARG A 60 -16.06 -1.13 48.08
CA ARG A 60 -16.90 -1.61 49.18
C ARG A 60 -17.33 -0.40 50.00
N HIS A 61 -18.59 0.00 49.85
CA HIS A 61 -19.33 0.77 50.86
C HIS A 61 -20.13 -0.30 51.62
N GLN A 62 -19.69 -0.76 52.80
CA GLN A 62 -19.91 -0.17 54.11
C GLN A 62 -21.34 0.36 54.27
N MET A 63 -22.12 -0.34 55.10
CA MET A 63 -22.88 0.18 56.24
C MET A 63 -24.26 -0.50 56.37
N GLU A 64 -24.58 -0.84 57.62
CA GLU A 64 -25.93 -1.01 58.18
C GLU A 64 -26.70 -2.31 57.90
N GLU A 65 -26.34 -3.28 58.73
CA GLU A 65 -27.27 -4.07 59.55
C GLU A 65 -28.48 -3.22 60.01
N HIS A 66 -29.62 -3.45 59.37
CA HIS A 66 -30.92 -3.08 59.90
C HIS A 66 -31.76 -4.34 60.08
N ASP A 67 -31.63 -4.89 61.29
CA ASP A 67 -32.62 -5.78 61.87
C ASP A 67 -33.92 -4.99 62.08
N ALA A 68 -34.83 -5.18 61.14
CA ALA A 68 -36.21 -4.75 61.25
C ALA A 68 -37.04 -5.99 60.91
N ARG A 69 -37.71 -6.59 61.89
CA ARG A 69 -38.84 -5.99 62.59
C ARG A 69 -39.71 -7.08 63.24
N PHE A 70 -40.33 -6.69 64.36
CA PHE A 70 -41.59 -7.21 64.89
C PHE A 70 -41.59 -8.48 65.75
N ASN A 71 -41.25 -8.31 67.02
CA ASN A 71 -42.00 -8.97 68.10
C ASN A 71 -43.08 -8.01 68.61
N LEU A 72 -44.28 -8.09 68.02
CA LEU A 72 -45.51 -7.55 68.61
C LEU A 72 -46.28 -8.72 69.21
N THR A 73 -45.96 -9.04 70.46
CA THR A 73 -46.80 -9.89 71.31
C THR A 73 -48.00 -9.07 71.74
N GLY A 74 -49.12 -9.22 71.01
CA GLY A 74 -50.39 -8.58 71.33
C GLY A 74 -51.51 -9.59 71.21
N GLN A 75 -51.84 -10.25 72.31
CA GLN A 75 -53.07 -11.00 72.46
C GLN A 75 -54.29 -10.06 72.31
N GLY A 76 -55.15 -10.34 71.34
CA GLY A 76 -56.41 -9.65 71.14
C GLY A 76 -57.29 -10.43 70.15
N LEU A 77 -58.32 -11.09 70.68
CA LEU A 77 -59.34 -11.81 69.90
C LEU A 77 -60.16 -10.82 69.04
N MET A 78 -60.25 -11.07 67.73
CA MET A 78 -61.21 -10.43 66.81
C MET A 78 -61.65 -11.44 65.70
N PRO A 79 -62.88 -11.34 65.15
CA PRO A 79 -63.60 -12.43 64.51
C PRO A 79 -63.07 -12.81 63.11
N ILE A 80 -63.09 -14.12 62.82
CA ILE A 80 -62.39 -14.82 61.74
C ILE A 80 -62.96 -14.63 60.32
N THR A 81 -63.97 -13.80 60.11
CA THR A 81 -64.70 -13.79 58.82
C THR A 81 -64.29 -12.70 57.81
N GLU A 82 -63.48 -11.70 58.16
CA GLU A 82 -63.12 -10.59 57.23
C GLU A 82 -61.62 -10.50 56.86
N VAL A 83 -60.73 -11.16 57.61
CA VAL A 83 -59.28 -11.19 57.31
C VAL A 83 -58.97 -12.07 56.08
N ASN A 84 -59.83 -13.03 55.76
CA ASN A 84 -59.60 -13.98 54.67
C ASN A 84 -59.65 -13.30 53.28
N ASN A 85 -60.54 -12.33 53.06
CA ASN A 85 -60.72 -11.66 51.78
C ASN A 85 -59.60 -10.66 51.46
N SER A 86 -59.20 -9.83 52.42
CA SER A 86 -58.02 -8.97 52.30
C SER A 86 -56.76 -9.80 52.08
N SER A 87 -56.68 -10.97 52.72
CA SER A 87 -55.56 -11.89 52.53
C SER A 87 -55.45 -12.47 51.13
N SER A 88 -56.59 -12.69 50.46
CA SER A 88 -56.65 -13.24 49.12
C SER A 88 -56.24 -12.21 48.06
N LEU A 89 -56.53 -10.92 48.26
CA LEU A 89 -56.33 -9.87 47.28
C LEU A 89 -54.84 -9.50 47.11
N TRP A 90 -54.09 -9.32 48.21
CA TRP A 90 -52.64 -9.11 48.12
C TRP A 90 -51.88 -10.35 47.66
N LYS A 91 -52.40 -11.56 47.95
CA LYS A 91 -51.84 -12.81 47.40
C LYS A 91 -52.04 -12.89 45.89
N GLN A 92 -53.18 -12.43 45.39
CA GLN A 92 -53.46 -12.39 43.96
C GLN A 92 -52.60 -11.35 43.24
N ASP A 93 -52.43 -10.15 43.81
CA ASP A 93 -51.52 -9.11 43.31
C ASP A 93 -50.06 -9.57 43.30
N LEU A 94 -49.62 -10.21 44.39
CA LEU A 94 -48.30 -10.83 44.48
C LEU A 94 -48.12 -11.91 43.41
N ALA A 95 -49.13 -12.74 43.17
CA ALA A 95 -49.08 -13.78 42.14
C ALA A 95 -49.04 -13.20 40.71
N VAL A 96 -49.68 -12.06 40.45
CA VAL A 96 -49.56 -11.35 39.16
C VAL A 96 -48.13 -10.83 38.98
N LYS A 97 -47.59 -10.17 40.00
CA LYS A 97 -46.24 -9.60 39.96
C LYS A 97 -45.14 -10.66 39.80
N ILE A 98 -45.31 -11.83 40.44
CA ILE A 98 -44.41 -12.98 40.24
C ILE A 98 -44.43 -13.43 38.78
N ARG A 99 -45.61 -13.57 38.16
CA ARG A 99 -45.71 -13.96 36.74
C ARG A 99 -45.05 -12.95 35.81
N GLU A 100 -45.29 -11.66 36.03
CA GLU A 100 -44.64 -10.59 35.24
C GLU A 100 -43.10 -10.67 35.35
N GLN A 101 -42.58 -10.89 36.56
CA GLN A 101 -41.14 -11.07 36.79
C GLN A 101 -40.61 -12.35 36.13
N GLU A 102 -41.36 -13.45 36.16
CA GLU A 102 -40.99 -14.69 35.47
C GLU A 102 -40.91 -14.49 33.95
N GLU A 103 -41.86 -13.76 33.37
CA GLU A 103 -41.86 -13.38 31.96
C GLU A 103 -40.67 -12.48 31.60
N GLU A 104 -40.36 -11.48 32.43
CA GLU A 104 -39.19 -10.62 32.26
C GLU A 104 -37.88 -11.43 32.30
N ILE A 105 -37.72 -12.31 33.30
CA ILE A 105 -36.56 -13.20 33.41
C ILE A 105 -36.42 -14.07 32.16
N MET A 106 -37.52 -14.60 31.64
CA MET A 106 -37.52 -15.39 30.40
C MET A 106 -37.08 -14.55 29.20
N GLN A 107 -37.59 -13.33 29.05
CA GLN A 107 -37.21 -12.42 27.97
C GLN A 107 -35.73 -12.01 28.05
N LEU A 108 -35.24 -11.66 29.23
CA LEU A 108 -33.83 -11.30 29.45
C LEU A 108 -32.90 -12.47 29.14
N ARG A 109 -33.27 -13.69 29.55
CA ARG A 109 -32.51 -14.91 29.20
C ARG A 109 -32.46 -15.14 27.69
N LYS A 110 -33.59 -14.93 26.99
CA LYS A 110 -33.64 -15.00 25.53
C LYS A 110 -32.71 -13.97 24.90
N HIS A 111 -32.77 -12.71 25.33
CA HIS A 111 -31.88 -11.66 24.83
C HIS A 111 -30.42 -11.98 25.09
N LEU A 112 -30.07 -12.52 26.27
CA LEU A 112 -28.71 -12.92 26.58
C LEU A 112 -28.19 -14.00 25.63
N ALA A 113 -29.03 -15.00 25.31
CA ALA A 113 -28.69 -16.02 24.33
C ALA A 113 -28.50 -15.43 22.91
N ASP A 114 -29.44 -14.59 22.46
CA ASP A 114 -29.38 -13.94 21.15
C ASP A 114 -28.12 -13.06 21.00
N TYR A 115 -27.79 -12.29 22.04
CA TYR A 115 -26.59 -11.44 22.04
C TYR A 115 -25.30 -12.25 22.11
N SER A 116 -25.28 -13.37 22.84
CA SER A 116 -24.12 -14.27 22.88
C SER A 116 -23.78 -14.81 21.48
N VAL A 117 -24.79 -15.20 20.70
CA VAL A 117 -24.60 -15.65 19.32
C VAL A 117 -24.08 -14.52 18.43
N LYS A 118 -24.68 -13.33 18.51
CA LYS A 118 -24.24 -12.16 17.72
C LYS A 118 -22.80 -11.76 18.06
N GLU A 119 -22.43 -11.82 19.33
CA GLU A 119 -21.08 -11.50 19.78
C GLU A 119 -20.06 -12.50 19.21
N ALA A 120 -20.38 -13.80 19.20
CA ALA A 120 -19.55 -14.81 18.57
C ALA A 120 -19.39 -14.58 17.05
N GLN A 121 -20.48 -14.22 16.36
CA GLN A 121 -20.44 -13.88 14.94
C GLN A 121 -19.54 -12.67 14.66
N ILE A 122 -19.72 -11.57 15.40
CA ILE A 122 -18.92 -10.34 15.22
C ILE A 122 -17.43 -10.63 15.49
N ARG A 123 -17.12 -11.43 16.51
CA ARG A 123 -15.73 -11.84 16.77
C ARG A 123 -15.13 -12.64 15.61
N ASN A 124 -15.90 -13.54 15.01
CA ASN A 124 -15.45 -14.31 13.85
C ASN A 124 -15.22 -13.42 12.62
N GLU A 125 -16.16 -12.52 12.31
CA GLU A 125 -16.03 -11.57 11.21
C GLU A 125 -14.82 -10.64 11.39
N LYS A 126 -14.64 -10.12 12.62
CA LYS A 126 -13.45 -9.33 12.98
C LYS A 126 -12.16 -10.10 12.69
N TYR A 127 -12.08 -11.35 13.13
CA TYR A 127 -10.91 -12.20 12.91
C TYR A 127 -10.60 -12.42 11.42
N VAL A 128 -11.63 -12.66 10.61
CA VAL A 128 -11.49 -12.83 9.16
C VAL A 128 -10.98 -11.55 8.49
N LEU A 129 -11.53 -10.39 8.88
CA LEU A 129 -11.11 -9.10 8.35
C LEU A 129 -9.67 -8.75 8.74
N GLU A 130 -9.29 -8.99 10.00
CA GLU A 130 -7.91 -8.79 10.48
C GLU A 130 -6.91 -9.63 9.68
N LYS A 131 -7.23 -10.92 9.45
CA LYS A 131 -6.42 -11.78 8.57
C LYS A 131 -6.29 -11.23 7.17
N ARG A 132 -7.38 -10.73 6.59
CA ARG A 132 -7.38 -10.19 5.22
C ARG A 132 -6.55 -8.90 5.12
N ILE A 133 -6.66 -8.02 6.12
CA ILE A 133 -5.84 -6.79 6.19
C ILE A 133 -4.36 -7.16 6.31
N ALA A 134 -4.02 -8.11 7.18
CA ALA A 134 -2.63 -8.57 7.34
C ALA A 134 -2.08 -9.15 6.03
N TYR A 135 -2.87 -9.98 5.34
CA TYR A 135 -2.49 -10.54 4.04
C TYR A 135 -2.31 -9.45 2.98
N MET A 136 -3.24 -8.49 2.88
CA MET A 136 -3.14 -7.39 1.92
C MET A 136 -1.91 -6.52 2.16
N ARG A 137 -1.55 -6.27 3.43
CA ARG A 137 -0.31 -5.56 3.78
C ARG A 137 0.93 -6.32 3.33
N LEU A 138 1.00 -7.61 3.66
CA LEU A 138 2.14 -8.45 3.25
C LEU A 138 2.29 -8.50 1.72
N ALA A 139 1.19 -8.65 0.98
CA ALA A 139 1.21 -8.68 -0.48
C ALA A 139 1.65 -7.34 -1.07
N PHE A 140 1.24 -6.22 -0.47
CA PHE A 140 1.65 -4.89 -0.89
C PHE A 140 3.15 -4.67 -0.64
N ASP A 141 3.65 -5.02 0.55
CA ASP A 141 5.06 -4.91 0.89
C ASP A 141 5.93 -5.75 -0.06
N GLN A 142 5.48 -6.96 -0.41
CA GLN A 142 6.15 -7.79 -1.41
C GLN A 142 6.17 -7.12 -2.80
N GLN A 143 5.06 -6.58 -3.26
CA GLN A 143 5.00 -5.87 -4.55
C GLN A 143 5.91 -4.64 -4.58
N GLN A 144 6.02 -3.91 -3.45
CA GLN A 144 6.95 -2.80 -3.34
C GLN A 144 8.41 -3.26 -3.41
N GLN A 145 8.75 -4.35 -2.73
CA GLN A 145 10.08 -4.94 -2.79
C GLN A 145 10.42 -5.40 -4.21
N ASP A 146 9.52 -6.13 -4.87
CA ASP A 146 9.71 -6.61 -6.23
C ASP A 146 9.92 -5.46 -7.23
N LEU A 147 9.18 -4.35 -7.06
CA LEU A 147 9.35 -3.14 -7.86
C LEU A 147 10.73 -2.51 -7.66
N VAL A 148 11.18 -2.40 -6.41
CA VAL A 148 12.50 -1.87 -6.07
C VAL A 148 13.61 -2.74 -6.64
N ASP A 149 13.48 -4.07 -6.53
CA ASP A 149 14.46 -5.01 -7.08
C ASP A 149 14.51 -4.96 -8.61
N ALA A 150 13.36 -4.89 -9.26
CA ALA A 150 13.27 -4.73 -10.72
C ALA A 150 13.89 -3.41 -11.19
N ALA A 151 13.60 -2.30 -10.50
CA ALA A 151 14.19 -1.00 -10.79
C ALA A 151 15.71 -1.01 -10.60
N SER A 152 16.19 -1.59 -9.49
CA SER A 152 17.62 -1.72 -9.18
C SER A 152 18.36 -2.52 -10.25
N LYS A 153 17.77 -3.63 -10.70
CA LYS A 153 18.31 -4.45 -11.78
C LYS A 153 18.35 -3.70 -13.12
N ALA A 154 17.29 -2.96 -13.45
CA ALA A 154 17.24 -2.14 -14.67
C ALA A 154 18.28 -1.01 -14.66
N LEU A 155 18.54 -0.40 -13.49
CA LEU A 155 19.60 0.59 -13.33
C LEU A 155 20.98 -0.02 -13.54
N SER A 156 21.25 -1.19 -12.95
CA SER A 156 22.51 -1.92 -13.16
C SER A 156 22.74 -2.22 -14.64
N TYR A 157 21.75 -2.74 -15.35
CA TYR A 157 21.89 -3.00 -16.80
C TYR A 157 22.16 -1.74 -17.61
N ARG A 158 21.55 -0.61 -17.25
CA ARG A 158 21.82 0.66 -17.93
C ARG A 158 23.23 1.14 -17.67
N GLN A 159 23.74 0.96 -16.47
CA GLN A 159 25.12 1.29 -16.12
C GLN A 159 26.10 0.48 -16.96
N ASP A 160 25.92 -0.83 -17.08
CA ASP A 160 26.77 -1.70 -17.90
C ASP A 160 26.80 -1.24 -19.37
N ILE A 161 25.64 -0.87 -19.93
CA ILE A 161 25.55 -0.34 -21.29
C ILE A 161 26.29 1.00 -21.43
N ILE A 162 26.21 1.88 -20.44
CA ILE A 162 26.89 3.18 -20.47
C ILE A 162 28.41 2.97 -20.40
N GLU A 163 28.88 2.11 -19.50
CA GLU A 163 30.31 1.78 -19.39
C GLU A 163 30.86 1.20 -20.70
N GLU A 164 30.10 0.33 -21.35
CA GLU A 164 30.46 -0.21 -22.65
C GLU A 164 30.51 0.87 -23.75
N ASN A 165 29.53 1.76 -23.80
CA ASN A 165 29.54 2.86 -24.77
C ASN A 165 30.73 3.80 -24.57
N ILE A 166 31.14 4.04 -23.32
CA ILE A 166 32.35 4.81 -23.00
C ILE A 166 33.58 4.09 -23.58
N ARG A 167 33.71 2.79 -23.33
CA ARG A 167 34.82 1.98 -23.86
C ARG A 167 34.87 1.99 -25.39
N LEU A 168 33.72 1.80 -26.04
CA LEU A 168 33.61 1.83 -27.50
C LEU A 168 33.94 3.20 -28.08
N THR A 169 33.56 4.28 -27.39
CA THR A 169 33.90 5.65 -27.80
C THR A 169 35.41 5.86 -27.85
N TYR A 170 36.13 5.41 -26.81
CA TYR A 170 37.60 5.48 -26.81
C TYR A 170 38.22 4.60 -27.89
N ALA A 171 37.77 3.36 -28.05
CA ALA A 171 38.27 2.48 -29.10
C ALA A 171 38.05 3.06 -30.51
N LEU A 172 36.91 3.73 -30.74
CA LEU A 172 36.63 4.42 -31.99
C LEU A 172 37.56 5.62 -32.21
N GLN A 173 37.82 6.41 -31.15
CA GLN A 173 38.75 7.53 -31.22
C GLN A 173 40.16 7.06 -31.59
N ASP A 174 40.64 5.99 -30.97
CA ASP A 174 41.95 5.41 -31.25
C ASP A 174 42.06 4.95 -32.71
N ALA A 175 41.05 4.22 -33.21
CA ALA A 175 41.01 3.79 -34.61
C ALA A 175 40.95 4.96 -35.60
N GLN A 176 40.21 6.03 -35.27
CA GLN A 176 40.16 7.24 -36.09
C GLN A 176 41.50 7.97 -36.10
N GLN A 177 42.19 8.03 -34.96
CA GLN A 177 43.51 8.66 -34.84
C GLN A 177 44.57 7.88 -35.61
N GLU A 178 44.57 6.56 -35.53
CA GLU A 178 45.47 5.69 -36.31
C GLU A 178 45.25 5.92 -37.81
N ARG A 179 43.98 5.91 -38.25
CA ARG A 179 43.63 6.17 -39.65
C ARG A 179 44.09 7.56 -40.11
N SER A 180 43.88 8.60 -39.29
CA SER A 180 44.30 9.97 -39.59
C SER A 180 45.82 10.06 -39.73
N THR A 181 46.55 9.44 -38.80
CA THR A 181 48.01 9.35 -38.81
C THR A 181 48.51 8.65 -40.08
N PHE A 182 47.89 7.52 -40.44
CA PHE A 182 48.22 6.78 -41.65
C PHE A 182 47.98 7.59 -42.92
N VAL A 183 46.81 8.22 -43.07
CA VAL A 183 46.51 9.03 -44.26
C VAL A 183 47.44 10.24 -44.37
N SER A 184 47.72 10.92 -43.25
CA SER A 184 48.59 12.09 -43.20
C SER A 184 50.05 11.75 -43.56
N SER A 185 50.52 10.55 -43.23
CA SER A 185 51.86 10.08 -43.60
C SER A 185 51.92 9.54 -45.04
N LEU A 186 50.83 8.94 -45.55
CA LEU A 186 50.79 8.37 -46.89
C LEU A 186 50.60 9.42 -48.01
N LEU A 187 49.80 10.46 -47.79
CA LEU A 187 49.50 11.47 -48.81
C LEU A 187 50.74 12.17 -49.39
N PRO A 188 51.73 12.61 -48.59
CA PRO A 188 52.97 13.17 -49.11
C PRO A 188 53.71 12.20 -50.04
N LEU A 189 53.81 10.93 -49.66
CA LEU A 189 54.45 9.89 -50.47
C LEU A 189 53.75 9.70 -51.83
N LEU A 190 52.42 9.72 -51.85
CA LEU A 190 51.65 9.62 -53.10
C LEU A 190 51.83 10.86 -53.99
N SER A 191 52.04 12.04 -53.40
CA SER A 191 52.22 13.28 -54.14
C SER A 191 53.51 13.30 -54.96
N GLU A 192 54.58 12.67 -54.46
CA GLU A 192 55.87 12.54 -55.17
C GLU A 192 55.73 11.82 -56.52
N TYR A 193 54.77 10.90 -56.64
CA TYR A 193 54.50 10.12 -57.83
C TYR A 193 53.28 10.61 -58.64
N SER A 194 52.76 11.81 -58.34
CA SER A 194 51.53 12.35 -58.96
C SER A 194 50.29 11.44 -58.80
N LEU A 195 50.22 10.68 -57.71
CA LEU A 195 49.13 9.74 -57.38
C LEU A 195 48.11 10.34 -56.39
N GLN A 196 48.08 11.66 -56.27
CA GLN A 196 47.24 12.33 -55.28
C GLN A 196 45.75 12.07 -55.55
N PRO A 197 44.98 11.60 -54.55
CA PRO A 197 43.55 11.38 -54.69
C PRO A 197 42.77 12.70 -54.64
N PRO A 198 41.57 12.77 -55.24
CA PRO A 198 40.68 13.93 -55.13
C PRO A 198 40.24 14.25 -53.69
N VAL A 199 40.06 13.21 -52.87
CA VAL A 199 39.67 13.30 -51.46
C VAL A 199 40.71 12.57 -50.61
N PRO A 200 41.16 13.15 -49.48
CA PRO A 200 42.12 12.51 -48.57
C PRO A 200 41.44 11.48 -47.65
N ASP A 201 40.66 10.57 -48.22
CA ASP A 201 40.07 9.44 -47.49
C ASP A 201 40.63 8.11 -48.02
N ALA A 202 40.54 7.07 -47.18
CA ALA A 202 41.13 5.77 -47.50
C ALA A 202 40.53 5.17 -48.79
N GLN A 203 39.23 5.37 -49.02
CA GLN A 203 38.52 4.82 -50.17
C GLN A 203 38.96 5.49 -51.49
N SER A 204 39.09 6.82 -51.50
CA SER A 204 39.56 7.56 -52.66
C SER A 204 41.04 7.30 -52.94
N ILE A 205 41.88 7.11 -51.90
CA ILE A 205 43.28 6.68 -52.08
C ILE A 205 43.33 5.33 -52.81
N VAL A 206 42.64 4.32 -52.29
CA VAL A 206 42.64 2.96 -52.87
C VAL A 206 42.12 2.97 -54.30
N SER A 207 41.02 3.68 -54.56
CA SER A 207 40.43 3.79 -55.90
C SER A 207 41.38 4.47 -56.89
N ASN A 208 41.98 5.61 -56.51
CA ASN A 208 42.85 6.40 -57.38
C ASN A 208 44.11 5.61 -57.78
N VAL A 209 44.76 4.97 -56.81
CA VAL A 209 45.93 4.11 -57.07
C VAL A 209 45.52 2.94 -57.98
N LYS A 210 44.42 2.25 -57.68
CA LYS A 210 44.00 1.09 -58.48
C LYS A 210 43.66 1.44 -59.94
N VAL A 211 43.20 2.65 -60.24
CA VAL A 211 42.97 3.10 -61.63
C VAL A 211 44.28 3.38 -62.35
N LYS A 212 45.27 3.99 -61.69
CA LYS A 212 46.55 4.37 -62.32
C LYS A 212 47.53 3.20 -62.51
N PHE A 213 47.30 2.05 -61.86
CA PHE A 213 48.17 0.86 -61.93
C PHE A 213 47.46 -0.39 -62.47
N LYS A 214 46.40 -0.22 -63.26
CA LYS A 214 45.71 -1.31 -63.96
C LYS A 214 46.26 -1.56 -65.36
#